data_AF-A0A355PFF3-F1
#
_entry.id   AF-A0A355PFF3-F1
#
_cell.length_a   1.000
_cell.length_b   1.000
_cell.length_c   1.000
_cell.angle_alpha   90.00
_cell.angle_beta   90.00
_cell.angle_gamma   90.00
#
_symmetry.space_group_name_H-M   'P 1'
#
loop_
_entity.id
_entity.type
_entity.pdbx_description
1 polymer ?
#
loop_
_entity_poly.entity_id
_entity_poly.type
_entity_poly.pdbx_seq_one_letter_code
_entity_poly.pdbx_strand_id
1 'polypeptide(L)'
;STFDGLSLAWASAEHLANARALTLFATHYFEMTALPEQAEGIANIHLTATEHGDGIVFMHRIEAGPASQSYGLQVAQLAGVPAPVIRRAREKLMMLEQRDVDEQQRPSASPAIPQQNDLFASAPHPVVEALGKADIDDLSPREALTLLYQWRELL
;
A
#
# COMPACT_ATOMS: atom_id res chain seq x y z
N SER A 1 -11.37 -16.95 -2.12
CA SER A 1 -10.63 -17.21 -3.36
C SER A 1 -9.93 -16.00 -3.98
N THR A 2 -9.91 -14.82 -3.35
CA THR A 2 -9.07 -13.69 -3.80
C THR A 2 -7.59 -13.98 -3.58
N PHE A 3 -7.25 -14.60 -2.45
CA PHE A 3 -5.89 -15.01 -2.10
C PHE A 3 -5.34 -16.07 -3.06
N ASP A 4 -6.13 -17.08 -3.42
CA ASP A 4 -5.70 -18.09 -4.41
C ASP A 4 -5.32 -17.44 -5.75
N GLY A 5 -6.11 -16.44 -6.19
CA GLY A 5 -5.85 -15.67 -7.41
C GLY A 5 -4.57 -14.85 -7.33
N LEU A 6 -4.36 -14.14 -6.21
CA LEU A 6 -3.13 -13.39 -5.97
C LEU A 6 -1.91 -14.32 -5.94
N SER A 7 -1.98 -15.44 -5.21
CA SER A 7 -0.87 -16.40 -5.10
C SER A 7 -0.50 -17.00 -6.45
N LEU A 8 -1.50 -17.34 -7.28
CA LEU A 8 -1.25 -17.83 -8.65
C LEU A 8 -0.65 -16.75 -9.54
N ALA A 9 -1.14 -15.51 -9.46
CA ALA A 9 -0.60 -14.39 -10.23
C ALA A 9 0.87 -14.13 -9.86
N TRP A 10 1.18 -14.14 -8.57
CA TRP A 10 2.52 -13.97 -8.04
C TRP A 10 3.48 -15.04 -8.57
N ALA A 11 3.16 -16.31 -8.33
CA ALA A 11 4.00 -17.43 -8.76
C ALA A 11 4.18 -17.45 -10.30
N SER A 12 3.15 -17.06 -11.06
CA SER A 12 3.24 -16.97 -12.51
C SER A 12 4.19 -15.86 -12.95
N ALA A 13 4.11 -14.69 -12.33
CA ALA A 13 4.98 -13.55 -12.64
C ALA A 13 6.45 -13.85 -12.29
N GLU A 14 6.71 -14.47 -11.13
CA GLU A 14 8.05 -14.94 -10.75
C GLU A 14 8.60 -15.96 -11.75
N HIS A 15 7.79 -16.92 -12.16
CA HIS A 15 8.20 -17.92 -13.14
C HIS A 15 8.58 -17.28 -14.50
N LEU A 16 7.77 -16.33 -14.99
CA LEU A 16 8.03 -15.62 -16.24
C LEU A 16 9.30 -14.76 -16.16
N ALA A 17 9.53 -14.09 -15.02
CA ALA A 17 10.74 -13.31 -14.78
C ALA A 17 11.99 -14.21 -14.78
N ASN A 18 11.94 -15.35 -14.10
CA ASN A 18 13.04 -16.33 -14.07
C ASN A 18 13.31 -16.95 -15.44
N ALA A 19 12.27 -17.18 -16.25
CA ALA A 19 12.40 -17.62 -17.64
C ALA A 19 12.95 -16.53 -18.57
N ARG A 20 13.08 -15.28 -18.08
CA ARG A 20 13.52 -14.10 -18.85
C ARG A 20 12.67 -13.84 -20.10
N ALA A 21 11.38 -14.16 -20.03
CA ALA A 21 10.43 -13.88 -21.09
C ALA A 21 10.00 -12.40 -21.04
N LEU A 22 10.01 -11.72 -22.18
CA LEU A 22 9.45 -10.36 -22.28
C LEU A 22 7.96 -10.41 -21.98
N THR A 23 7.56 -9.83 -20.85
CA THR A 23 6.21 -9.97 -20.29
C THR A 23 5.64 -8.59 -19.95
N LEU A 24 4.41 -8.34 -20.38
CA LEU A 24 3.57 -7.26 -19.86
C LEU A 24 2.50 -7.88 -18.98
N PHE A 25 2.55 -7.58 -17.68
CA PHE A 25 1.64 -8.15 -16.70
C PHE A 25 0.66 -7.07 -16.20
N ALA A 26 -0.51 -6.98 -16.82
CA ALA A 26 -1.57 -6.09 -16.35
C ALA A 26 -2.35 -6.74 -15.19
N THR A 27 -2.44 -6.06 -14.05
CA THR A 27 -3.09 -6.59 -12.85
C THR A 27 -3.90 -5.51 -12.12
N HIS A 28 -4.89 -5.96 -11.35
CA HIS A 28 -5.64 -5.13 -10.40
C HIS A 28 -5.24 -5.40 -8.94
N TYR A 29 -4.34 -6.37 -8.72
CA TYR A 29 -3.78 -6.66 -7.41
C TYR A 29 -2.70 -5.63 -7.08
N PHE A 30 -2.97 -4.79 -6.09
CA PHE A 30 -2.00 -3.81 -5.62
C PHE A 30 -0.79 -4.49 -4.98
N GLU A 31 -1.01 -5.63 -4.33
CA GLU A 31 0.03 -6.43 -3.67
C GLU A 31 1.16 -6.82 -4.64
N MET A 32 0.86 -7.01 -5.92
CA MET A 32 1.84 -7.32 -6.96
C MET A 32 2.88 -6.21 -7.16
N THR A 33 2.64 -4.98 -6.68
CA THR A 33 3.62 -3.89 -6.79
C THR A 33 4.86 -4.11 -5.92
N ALA A 34 4.82 -5.04 -4.95
CA ALA A 34 6.00 -5.41 -4.17
C ALA A 34 6.94 -6.38 -4.92
N LEU A 35 6.49 -6.96 -6.03
CA LEU A 35 7.26 -7.97 -6.78
C LEU A 35 8.64 -7.49 -7.28
N PRO A 36 8.83 -6.23 -7.74
CA PRO A 36 10.15 -5.72 -8.12
C PRO A 36 11.19 -5.70 -7.00
N GLU A 37 10.77 -5.72 -5.73
CA GLU A 37 11.70 -5.78 -4.59
C GLU A 37 12.24 -7.20 -4.35
N GLN A 38 11.53 -8.22 -4.84
CA GLN A 38 11.85 -9.63 -4.59
C GLN A 38 12.50 -10.33 -5.78
N ALA A 39 12.35 -9.81 -7.00
CA ALA A 39 12.86 -10.43 -8.20
C ALA A 39 13.47 -9.41 -9.18
N GLU A 40 14.68 -9.72 -9.67
CA GLU A 40 15.39 -8.88 -10.63
C GLU A 40 14.69 -8.87 -12.00
N GLY A 41 14.80 -7.74 -12.71
CA GLY A 41 14.26 -7.61 -14.07
C GLY A 41 12.75 -7.33 -14.13
N ILE A 42 12.12 -7.07 -13.00
CA ILE A 42 10.72 -6.66 -12.90
C ILE A 42 10.67 -5.16 -12.57
N ALA A 43 9.75 -4.43 -13.20
CA ALA A 43 9.53 -3.02 -12.93
C ALA A 43 8.04 -2.70 -12.91
N ASN A 44 7.62 -1.86 -11.97
CA ASN A 44 6.27 -1.34 -11.96
C ASN A 44 6.12 -0.20 -12.96
N ILE A 45 5.03 -0.25 -13.71
CA ILE A 45 4.51 0.87 -14.48
C ILE A 45 3.01 0.94 -14.26
N HIS A 46 2.45 2.14 -14.33
CA HIS A 46 1.02 2.35 -14.18
C HIS A 46 0.51 3.37 -15.19
N LEU A 47 -0.80 3.34 -15.42
CA LEU A 47 -1.51 4.34 -16.21
C LEU A 47 -1.93 5.49 -15.30
N THR A 48 -1.64 6.72 -15.68
CA THR A 48 -2.06 7.88 -14.90
C THR A 48 -3.50 8.28 -15.16
N ALA A 49 -4.13 8.74 -14.08
CA ALA A 49 -5.43 9.38 -14.10
C ALA A 49 -5.39 10.58 -13.16
N THR A 50 -6.19 11.60 -13.48
CA THR A 50 -6.31 12.80 -12.66
C THR A 50 -7.76 13.00 -12.25
N GLU A 51 -7.97 13.48 -11.03
CA GLU A 51 -9.29 13.84 -10.53
C GLU A 51 -9.63 15.27 -11.01
N HIS A 52 -10.84 15.44 -11.55
CA HIS A 52 -11.35 16.75 -11.95
C HIS A 52 -12.80 16.89 -11.48
N GLY A 53 -13.01 17.70 -10.45
CA GLY A 53 -14.31 17.82 -9.79
C GLY A 53 -14.78 16.49 -9.20
N ASP A 54 -15.97 16.05 -9.58
CA ASP A 54 -16.56 14.77 -9.14
C ASP A 54 -16.20 13.58 -10.06
N GLY A 55 -15.27 13.75 -11.01
CA GLY A 55 -14.95 12.76 -12.03
C GLY A 55 -13.46 12.43 -12.15
N ILE A 56 -13.17 11.34 -12.87
CA ILE A 56 -11.81 10.90 -13.20
C ILE A 56 -11.55 11.10 -14.69
N VAL A 57 -10.38 11.61 -15.03
CA VAL A 57 -9.90 11.74 -16.41
C VAL A 57 -8.68 10.83 -16.58
N PHE A 58 -8.80 9.84 -17.46
CA PHE A 58 -7.68 8.96 -17.82
C PHE A 58 -6.73 9.71 -18.74
N MET A 59 -5.47 9.85 -18.33
CA MET A 59 -4.45 10.56 -19.11
C MET A 59 -3.84 9.68 -20.20
N HIS A 60 -4.10 8.37 -20.16
CA HIS A 60 -3.53 7.34 -21.05
C HIS A 60 -2.00 7.42 -21.19
N ARG A 61 -1.34 7.94 -20.16
CA ARG A 61 0.11 8.04 -20.06
C ARG A 61 0.62 6.96 -19.13
N ILE A 62 1.68 6.28 -19.55
CA ILE A 62 2.37 5.30 -18.73
C ILE A 62 3.45 6.03 -17.93
N GLU A 63 3.47 5.83 -16.62
CA GLU A 63 4.49 6.33 -15.72
C GLU A 63 5.15 5.18 -14.95
N ALA A 64 6.41 5.40 -14.56
CA ALA A 64 7.18 4.42 -13.79
C ALA A 64 6.71 4.39 -12.33
N GLY A 65 6.90 3.24 -11.68
CA GLY A 65 6.50 3.02 -10.31
C GLY A 65 5.06 2.52 -10.17
N PRO A 66 4.67 2.13 -8.94
CA PRO A 66 3.32 1.69 -8.64
C PRO A 66 2.32 2.85 -8.72
N ALA A 67 1.05 2.53 -8.93
CA ALA A 67 -0.01 3.51 -8.76
C ALA A 67 -0.12 3.91 -7.28
N SER A 68 -0.39 5.18 -6.99
CA SER A 68 -0.52 5.67 -5.61
C SER A 68 -1.89 5.38 -4.99
N GLN A 69 -2.92 5.14 -5.81
CA GLN A 69 -4.32 4.99 -5.37
C GLN A 69 -5.12 4.07 -6.30
N SER A 70 -6.16 3.44 -5.75
CA SER A 70 -7.16 2.69 -6.53
C SER A 70 -8.33 3.60 -6.90
N TYR A 71 -8.69 3.62 -8.18
CA TYR A 71 -9.76 4.48 -8.71
C TYR A 71 -11.12 3.78 -8.84
N GLY A 72 -11.33 2.66 -8.14
CA GLY A 72 -12.51 1.82 -8.31
C GLY A 72 -13.85 2.55 -8.07
N LEU A 73 -13.92 3.41 -7.06
CA LEU A 73 -15.13 4.19 -6.76
C LEU A 73 -15.40 5.26 -7.83
N GLN A 74 -14.36 5.91 -8.32
CA GLN A 74 -14.43 6.93 -9.37
C GLN A 74 -14.85 6.31 -10.70
N VAL A 75 -14.33 5.13 -11.04
CA VAL A 75 -14.78 4.34 -12.21
C VAL A 75 -16.26 3.96 -12.08
N ALA A 76 -16.70 3.52 -10.90
CA ALA A 76 -18.09 3.19 -10.65
C ALA A 76 -19.02 4.41 -10.80
N GLN A 77 -18.60 5.59 -10.34
CA GLN A 77 -19.33 6.83 -10.53
C GLN A 77 -19.44 7.21 -12.02
N LEU A 78 -18.34 7.07 -12.79
CA LEU A 78 -18.34 7.28 -14.24
C LEU A 78 -19.27 6.28 -14.96
N ALA A 79 -19.36 5.04 -14.47
CA ALA A 79 -20.25 4.01 -14.99
C ALA A 79 -21.74 4.25 -14.67
N GLY A 80 -22.08 5.32 -13.94
CA GLY A 80 -23.46 5.68 -13.61
C GLY A 80 -24.02 4.98 -12.38
N VAL A 81 -23.17 4.44 -11.50
CA VAL A 81 -23.62 3.87 -10.23
C VAL A 81 -24.28 4.97 -9.37
N PRO A 82 -25.46 4.73 -8.76
CA PRO A 82 -26.18 5.76 -8.03
C PRO A 82 -25.37 6.38 -6.89
N ALA A 83 -25.44 7.70 -6.73
CA ALA A 83 -24.71 8.44 -5.70
C ALA A 83 -24.88 7.90 -4.26
N PRO A 84 -26.07 7.41 -3.82
CA PRO A 84 -26.20 6.78 -2.50
C PRO A 84 -25.34 5.52 -2.33
N VAL A 85 -25.16 4.73 -3.40
CA VAL A 85 -24.34 3.52 -3.40
C VAL A 85 -22.86 3.88 -3.30
N ILE A 86 -22.41 4.87 -4.09
CA ILE A 86 -21.02 5.38 -4.03
C ILE A 86 -20.68 5.91 -2.63
N ARG A 87 -21.56 6.69 -2.00
CA ARG A 87 -21.36 7.18 -0.63
C ARG A 87 -21.20 6.03 0.35
N ARG A 88 -22.08 5.03 0.31
CA ARG A 88 -22.01 3.87 1.20
C ARG A 88 -20.74 3.05 0.98
N ALA A 89 -20.31 2.90 -0.27
CA ALA A 89 -19.08 2.19 -0.60
C ALA A 89 -17.84 2.94 -0.09
N ARG A 90 -17.82 4.27 -0.16
CA ARG A 90 -16.76 5.11 0.41
C ARG A 90 -16.65 4.97 1.92
N GLU A 91 -17.77 5.01 2.64
CA GLU A 91 -17.78 4.74 4.09
C GLU A 91 -17.24 3.35 4.42
N LYS A 92 -17.61 2.33 3.62
CA LYS A 92 -17.14 0.97 3.83
C LYS A 92 -15.63 0.83 3.57
N LEU A 93 -15.10 1.52 2.57
CA LEU A 93 -13.66 1.57 2.27
C LEU A 93 -12.88 2.13 3.46
N MET A 94 -13.30 3.29 3.99
CA MET A 94 -12.68 3.91 5.17
C MET A 94 -12.65 2.96 6.38
N MET A 95 -13.72 2.19 6.60
CA MET A 95 -13.75 1.19 7.69
C MET A 95 -12.81 0.01 7.48
N LEU A 96 -12.54 -0.38 6.23
CA LEU A 96 -11.62 -1.49 5.91
C LEU A 96 -10.17 -1.03 6.09
N GLU A 97 -9.83 0.15 5.56
CA GLU A 97 -8.51 0.76 5.72
C GLU A 97 -8.17 1.00 7.20
N GLN A 98 -9.14 1.42 8.01
CA GLN A 98 -8.94 1.57 9.46
C GLN A 98 -8.74 0.24 10.20
N ARG A 99 -9.40 -0.84 9.77
CA ARG A 99 -9.23 -2.17 10.38
C ARG A 99 -7.86 -2.75 10.11
N ASP A 100 -7.34 -2.58 8.90
CA ASP A 100 -6.00 -3.05 8.55
C ASP A 100 -4.93 -2.35 9.42
N VAL A 101 -5.14 -1.07 9.76
CA VAL A 101 -4.27 -0.33 10.68
C VAL A 101 -4.41 -0.80 12.14
N ASP A 102 -5.64 -1.07 12.60
CA ASP A 102 -5.93 -1.52 13.97
C ASP A 102 -5.45 -2.96 14.25
N GLU A 103 -5.54 -3.86 13.27
CA GLU A 103 -5.04 -5.23 13.40
C GLU A 103 -3.51 -5.29 13.47
N GLN A 104 -2.81 -4.34 12.83
CA GLN A 104 -1.36 -4.19 12.94
C GLN A 104 -0.89 -3.69 14.32
N GLN A 105 -1.78 -3.13 15.15
CA GLN A 105 -1.44 -2.52 16.45
C GLN A 105 -1.78 -3.39 17.67
N ARG A 106 -2.35 -4.60 17.50
CA ARG A 106 -2.67 -5.50 18.62
C ARG A 106 -1.53 -6.48 18.90
N PRO A 107 -0.93 -6.49 20.11
CA PRO A 107 0.01 -7.55 20.50
C PRO A 107 -0.78 -8.83 20.78
N SER A 108 -0.71 -9.81 19.88
CA SER A 108 -1.35 -11.12 20.06
C SER A 108 -0.55 -11.99 21.04
N ALA A 109 -1.07 -12.16 22.26
CA ALA A 109 -0.62 -13.15 23.22
C ALA A 109 -1.41 -14.47 23.03
N SER A 110 -0.91 -15.39 22.19
CA SER A 110 -1.24 -16.83 22.25
C SER A 110 -0.26 -17.67 21.43
N PRO A 111 0.08 -18.91 21.87
CA PRO A 111 1.18 -19.68 21.29
C PRO A 111 0.74 -20.61 20.13
N ALA A 112 1.63 -20.70 19.14
CA ALA A 112 1.88 -21.82 18.23
C ALA A 112 0.73 -22.35 17.35
N ILE A 113 0.39 -21.56 16.33
CA ILE A 113 0.17 -22.05 14.95
C ILE A 113 1.09 -21.17 14.10
N PRO A 114 1.90 -21.68 13.15
CA PRO A 114 2.64 -20.80 12.25
C PRO A 114 1.62 -20.16 11.30
N GLN A 115 0.95 -19.11 11.78
CA GLN A 115 0.26 -18.17 10.93
C GLN A 115 1.33 -17.44 10.14
N GLN A 116 1.45 -17.85 8.88
CA GLN A 116 1.97 -17.10 7.76
C GLN A 116 1.58 -15.62 7.90
N ASN A 117 2.49 -14.83 8.45
CA ASN A 117 2.49 -13.37 8.50
C ASN A 117 3.91 -13.00 8.90
N ASP A 118 4.89 -13.15 8.00
CA ASP A 118 6.21 -12.50 8.17
C ASP A 118 7.13 -12.71 6.95
N LEU A 119 6.76 -12.11 5.82
CA LEU A 119 7.76 -11.72 4.81
C LEU A 119 7.79 -10.20 4.56
N PHE A 120 6.88 -9.44 5.20
CA PHE A 120 6.74 -7.98 5.01
C PHE A 120 6.49 -7.19 6.31
N ALA A 121 6.74 -7.75 7.50
CA ALA A 121 7.03 -6.90 8.64
C ALA A 121 8.44 -6.32 8.46
N SER A 122 8.57 -5.25 7.68
CA SER A 122 9.67 -4.33 7.98
C SER A 122 9.41 -3.84 9.39
N ALA A 123 10.26 -4.23 10.33
CA ALA A 123 10.22 -3.69 11.69
C ALA A 123 10.06 -2.17 11.58
N PRO A 124 9.09 -1.56 12.30
CA PRO A 124 8.83 -0.14 12.17
C PRO A 124 10.14 0.63 12.31
N HIS A 125 10.40 1.54 11.37
CA HIS A 125 11.65 2.28 11.33
C HIS A 125 11.88 2.94 12.70
N PRO A 126 13.09 2.87 13.29
CA PRO A 126 13.34 3.31 14.66
C PRO A 126 12.90 4.75 14.94
N VAL A 127 12.91 5.62 13.91
CA VAL A 127 12.38 6.98 14.00
C VAL A 127 10.87 7.05 14.16
N VAL A 128 10.10 6.16 13.53
CA VAL A 128 8.63 6.11 13.68
C VAL A 128 8.26 5.69 15.10
N GLU A 129 9.01 4.74 15.67
CA GLU A 129 8.84 4.34 17.06
C GLU A 129 9.25 5.46 18.05
N ALA A 130 10.36 6.14 17.77
CA ALA A 130 10.84 7.25 18.60
C ALA A 130 9.88 8.46 18.56
N LEU A 131 9.30 8.75 17.39
CA LEU A 131 8.31 9.82 17.22
C LEU A 131 7.03 9.52 18.00
N GLY A 132 6.54 8.27 17.96
CA GLY A 132 5.34 7.87 18.71
C GLY A 132 5.49 7.93 20.24
N LYS A 133 6.73 7.92 20.75
CA LYS A 133 7.04 8.04 22.18
C LYS A 133 7.34 9.48 22.62
N ALA A 134 7.47 10.41 21.68
CA ALA A 134 7.79 11.80 22.00
C ALA A 134 6.51 12.57 22.37
N ASP A 135 6.53 13.23 23.53
CA ASP A 135 5.48 14.15 23.92
C ASP A 135 5.75 15.52 23.29
N ILE A 136 5.05 15.84 22.20
CA ILE A 136 5.33 17.06 21.41
C ILE A 136 4.88 18.33 22.15
N ASP A 137 3.90 18.21 23.05
CA ASP A 137 3.28 19.36 23.72
C ASP A 137 4.11 19.85 24.91
N ASP A 138 5.05 19.05 25.41
CA ASP A 138 5.92 19.38 26.56
C ASP A 138 7.39 19.63 26.17
N LEU A 139 7.71 19.67 24.87
CA LEU A 139 9.08 19.90 24.40
C LEU A 139 9.44 21.39 24.32
N SER A 140 10.58 21.77 24.87
CA SER A 140 11.17 23.07 24.55
C SER A 140 11.73 23.09 23.11
N PRO A 141 11.81 24.27 22.46
CA PRO A 141 12.34 24.39 21.10
C PRO A 141 13.77 23.83 20.94
N ARG A 142 14.59 23.87 22.00
CA ARG A 142 15.96 23.35 21.98
C ARG A 142 16.01 21.82 22.07
N GLU A 143 15.09 21.23 22.82
CA GLU A 143 14.96 19.76 22.95
C GLU A 143 14.39 19.16 21.65
N ALA A 144 13.39 19.81 21.07
CA ALA A 144 12.85 19.43 19.77
C ALA A 144 13.95 19.42 18.68
N LEU A 145 14.79 20.48 18.63
CA LEU A 145 15.91 20.53 17.69
C LEU A 145 16.92 19.40 17.93
N THR A 146 17.20 19.07 19.20
CA THR A 146 18.12 17.98 19.56
C THR A 146 17.57 16.61 19.12
N LEU A 147 16.28 16.37 19.32
CA LEU A 147 15.60 15.14 18.87
C LEU A 147 15.65 14.99 17.35
N LEU A 148 15.44 16.06 16.59
CA LEU A 148 15.53 16.03 15.13
C LEU A 148 16.92 15.63 14.63
N TYR A 149 17.99 16.09 15.29
CA TYR A 149 19.35 15.64 14.96
C TYR A 149 19.57 14.17 15.31
N GLN A 150 19.07 13.71 16.45
CA GLN A 150 19.15 12.30 16.85
C GLN A 150 18.38 11.38 15.90
N TRP A 151 17.19 11.76 15.46
CA TRP A 151 16.41 10.98 14.49
C TRP A 151 17.04 10.96 13.11
N ARG A 152 17.76 12.01 12.72
CA ARG A 152 18.54 12.03 11.48
C ARG A 152 19.72 11.04 11.51
N GLU A 153 20.27 10.73 12.68
CA GLU A 153 21.30 9.68 12.83
C GLU A 153 20.71 8.26 12.83
N LEU A 154 19.40 8.12 13.06
CA LEU A 154 18.68 6.84 13.08
C LEU A 154 18.00 6.50 11.73
N LEU A 155 18.05 7.40 10.75
CA LEU A 155 17.68 7.22 9.34
C LEU A 155 18.87 6.69 8.54
#